data_AF-A0A352MUW3-F1
#
_entry.id   AF-A0A352MUW3-F1
#
_cell.length_a   1.000
_cell.length_b   1.000
_cell.length_c   1.000
_cell.angle_alpha   90.00
_cell.angle_beta   90.00
_cell.angle_gamma   90.00
#
_symmetry.space_group_name_H-M   'P 1'
#
loop_
_entity.id
_entity.type
_entity.pdbx_description
1 polymer ?
#
loop_
_entity_poly.entity_id
_entity_poly.type
_entity_poly.pdbx_seq_one_letter_code
_entity_poly.pdbx_strand_id
1 'polypeptide(L)'
;MNILEECKICPHECKVNRLNGNIGRCRSTDKIKIALVSLHQYEEPCISGKNGSGTIFFSNCNLSCMYCQNYEISQEGKGFEISIEELAKIMLEQQNKGAHNINLVTP
;
A
#
# COMPACT_ATOMS: atom_id res chain seq x y z
N MET A 1 -18.78 -1.87 -15.52
CA MET A 1 -19.02 -2.16 -14.09
C MET A 1 -17.81 -1.68 -13.33
N ASN A 2 -17.98 -0.75 -12.39
CA ASN A 2 -16.85 -0.20 -11.65
C ASN A 2 -16.39 -1.22 -10.59
N ILE A 3 -15.10 -1.53 -10.55
CA ILE A 3 -14.54 -2.51 -9.61
C ILE A 3 -14.79 -2.14 -8.14
N LEU A 4 -15.03 -0.85 -7.86
CA LEU A 4 -15.32 -0.33 -6.55
C LEU A 4 -16.80 -0.46 -6.14
N GLU A 5 -17.74 -0.63 -7.09
CA GLU A 5 -19.17 -0.81 -6.79
C GLU A 5 -19.48 -2.20 -6.22
N GLU A 6 -18.70 -3.21 -6.62
CA GLU A 6 -18.80 -4.58 -6.11
C GLU A 6 -17.38 -5.18 -5.98
N CYS A 7 -16.67 -4.79 -4.91
CA CYS A 7 -15.24 -5.11 -4.79
C CYS A 7 -14.98 -6.61 -4.58
N LYS A 8 -14.24 -7.21 -5.52
CA LYS A 8 -13.76 -8.61 -5.52
C LYS A 8 -12.23 -8.74 -5.67
N ILE A 9 -11.48 -7.67 -5.37
CA ILE A 9 -10.03 -7.61 -5.61
C ILE A 9 -9.25 -8.65 -4.79
N CYS A 10 -9.70 -8.96 -3.59
CA CYS A 10 -9.05 -9.96 -2.73
C CYS A 10 -9.90 -11.25 -2.63
N PRO A 11 -9.27 -12.39 -2.23
CA PRO A 11 -9.95 -13.70 -2.19
C PRO A 11 -11.16 -13.80 -1.24
N HIS A 12 -11.40 -12.79 -0.39
CA HIS A 12 -12.59 -12.75 0.46
C HIS A 12 -13.86 -12.36 -0.28
N GLU A 13 -13.75 -11.75 -1.48
CA GLU A 13 -14.89 -11.36 -2.32
C GLU A 13 -16.06 -10.73 -1.56
N CYS A 14 -15.77 -9.74 -0.70
CA CYS A 14 -16.77 -9.14 0.18
C CYS A 14 -17.88 -8.35 -0.55
N LYS A 15 -17.70 -8.04 -1.85
CA LYS A 15 -18.69 -7.38 -2.72
C LYS A 15 -19.20 -6.03 -2.20
N VAL A 16 -18.45 -5.38 -1.31
CA VAL A 16 -18.82 -4.06 -0.78
C VAL A 16 -18.74 -3.01 -1.86
N ASN A 17 -19.67 -2.05 -1.83
CA ASN A 17 -19.63 -0.85 -2.65
C ASN A 17 -18.83 0.24 -1.93
N ARG A 18 -17.57 0.43 -2.35
CA ARG A 18 -16.63 1.40 -1.76
C ARG A 18 -17.02 2.85 -2.08
N LEU A 19 -17.73 3.10 -3.19
CA LEU A 19 -18.21 4.44 -3.55
C LEU A 19 -19.29 4.96 -2.59
N ASN A 20 -20.02 4.04 -1.95
CA ASN A 20 -20.97 4.37 -0.89
C ASN A 20 -20.33 4.44 0.50
N GLY A 21 -18.99 4.36 0.60
CA GLY A 21 -18.26 4.34 1.87
C GLY A 21 -18.30 3.01 2.61
N ASN A 22 -18.78 1.92 1.99
CA ASN A 22 -18.80 0.62 2.65
C ASN A 22 -17.39 0.03 2.74
N ILE A 23 -17.06 -0.53 3.90
CA ILE A 23 -15.75 -1.08 4.21
C ILE A 23 -15.85 -2.60 4.32
N GLY A 24 -14.94 -3.31 3.65
CA GLY A 24 -14.83 -4.76 3.72
C GLY A 24 -13.84 -5.22 4.79
N ARG A 25 -13.56 -6.53 4.83
CA ARG A 25 -12.60 -7.13 5.78
C ARG A 25 -11.22 -6.47 5.75
N CYS A 26 -10.77 -6.03 4.58
CA CYS A 26 -9.46 -5.42 4.41
C CYS A 26 -9.37 -3.98 4.93
N ARG A 27 -10.47 -3.37 5.41
CA ARG A 27 -10.54 -2.00 5.97
C ARG A 27 -10.18 -0.85 5.02
N SER A 28 -9.66 -1.12 3.82
CA SER A 28 -9.40 -0.12 2.80
C SER A 28 -10.70 0.57 2.35
N THR A 29 -10.61 1.82 1.89
CA THR A 29 -11.71 2.61 1.33
C THR A 29 -11.54 2.77 -0.18
N ASP A 30 -12.16 3.79 -0.79
CA ASP A 30 -11.86 4.26 -2.15
C ASP A 30 -10.65 5.21 -2.21
N LYS A 31 -10.05 5.54 -1.06
CA LYS A 31 -8.88 6.44 -0.95
C LYS A 31 -7.58 5.66 -0.79
N ILE A 32 -6.49 6.26 -1.27
CA ILE A 32 -5.14 5.75 -1.05
C ILE A 32 -4.72 6.18 0.35
N LYS A 33 -4.21 5.23 1.14
CA LYS A 33 -3.65 5.51 2.46
C LYS A 33 -2.27 4.87 2.58
N ILE A 34 -1.26 5.68 2.92
CA ILE A 34 0.12 5.24 3.08
C ILE A 34 0.62 5.49 4.49
N ALA A 35 1.45 4.59 5.01
CA ALA A 35 2.01 4.69 6.35
C ALA A 35 3.48 5.14 6.35
N LEU A 36 4.24 4.77 5.32
CA LEU A 36 5.68 5.05 5.25
C LEU A 36 6.17 5.09 3.81
N VAL A 37 7.07 6.04 3.53
CA VAL A 37 7.89 6.07 2.32
C VAL A 37 9.34 6.05 2.75
N SER A 38 10.12 5.12 2.22
CA SER A 38 11.52 4.97 2.62
C SER A 38 12.36 4.36 1.50
N LEU A 39 13.64 4.71 1.47
CA LEU A 39 14.62 4.07 0.59
C LEU A 39 15.28 2.91 1.35
N HIS A 40 14.73 1.71 1.18
CA HIS A 40 15.21 0.51 1.88
C HIS A 40 16.41 -0.06 1.14
N GLN A 41 17.58 0.02 1.77
CA GLN A 41 18.78 -0.63 1.25
C GLN A 41 18.68 -2.14 1.43
N TYR A 42 19.23 -2.90 0.48
CA TYR A 42 19.34 -4.36 0.52
C TYR A 42 18.03 -5.16 0.35
N GLU A 43 16.90 -4.49 0.13
CA GLU A 43 15.65 -5.12 -0.34
C GLU A 43 15.69 -5.40 -1.86
N GLU A 44 16.62 -4.76 -2.58
CA GLU A 44 16.93 -5.16 -3.94
C GLU A 44 17.60 -6.55 -3.94
N PRO A 45 17.23 -7.46 -4.86
CA PRO A 45 18.01 -8.67 -5.05
C PRO A 45 19.47 -8.30 -5.31
N CYS A 46 20.42 -9.07 -4.75
CA CYS A 46 21.86 -8.82 -4.85
C CYS A 46 22.41 -8.75 -6.29
N ILE A 47 21.59 -9.11 -7.28
CA ILE A 47 21.87 -9.08 -8.71
C ILE A 47 21.29 -7.86 -9.44
N SER A 48 20.39 -7.12 -8.81
CA SER A 48 19.52 -6.14 -9.49
C SER A 48 19.59 -4.74 -8.89
N GLY A 49 20.68 -4.36 -8.21
CA GLY A 49 20.87 -2.97 -7.79
C GLY A 49 21.82 -2.81 -6.61
N LYS A 50 22.19 -1.56 -6.33
CA LYS A 50 22.98 -1.15 -5.14
C LYS A 50 22.43 0.13 -4.48
N ASN A 51 21.30 0.64 -4.99
CA ASN A 51 20.79 1.96 -4.63
C ASN A 51 19.55 1.89 -3.73
N GLY A 52 19.17 0.69 -3.25
CA GLY A 52 17.96 0.50 -2.48
C GLY A 52 16.68 0.39 -3.32
N SER A 53 15.63 -0.06 -2.66
CA SER A 53 14.25 -0.10 -3.13
C SER A 53 13.44 1.06 -2.56
N GLY A 54 12.82 1.86 -3.44
CA GLY A 54 11.95 2.96 -3.06
C GLY A 54 10.61 2.43 -2.56
N THR A 55 10.56 2.09 -1.28
CA THR A 55 9.47 1.36 -0.66
C THR A 55 8.37 2.31 -0.19
N ILE A 56 7.13 1.97 -0.52
CA ILE A 56 5.92 2.68 -0.12
C ILE A 56 5.03 1.66 0.60
N PHE A 57 4.88 1.81 1.91
CA PHE A 57 3.98 0.99 2.72
C PHE A 57 2.58 1.60 2.70
N PHE A 58 1.61 0.82 2.22
CA PHE A 58 0.20 1.16 2.28
C PHE A 58 -0.38 0.80 3.65
N SER A 59 -1.54 1.37 3.96
CA SER A 59 -2.30 1.02 5.17
C SER A 59 -3.40 0.01 4.86
N ASN A 60 -3.71 -0.79 5.87
CA ASN A 60 -4.65 -1.90 5.90
C ASN A 60 -4.21 -3.17 5.16
N CYS A 61 -4.74 -4.32 5.59
CA CYS A 61 -4.46 -5.62 5.00
C CYS A 61 -5.72 -6.51 5.03
N ASN A 62 -5.87 -7.37 4.02
CA ASN A 62 -6.95 -8.36 3.98
C ASN A 62 -6.70 -9.59 4.87
N LEU A 63 -5.49 -9.71 5.44
CA LEU A 63 -5.13 -10.72 6.42
C LEU A 63 -5.24 -10.17 7.86
N SER A 64 -5.19 -11.07 8.84
CA SER A 64 -5.24 -10.75 10.28
C SER A 64 -4.27 -11.64 11.05
N CYS A 65 -2.99 -11.60 10.68
CA CYS A 65 -1.96 -12.44 11.25
C CYS A 65 -1.78 -12.16 12.75
N MET A 66 -1.82 -13.21 13.59
CA MET A 66 -1.66 -13.10 15.05
C MET A 66 -0.32 -12.46 15.46
N TYR A 67 0.71 -12.61 14.64
CA TYR A 67 2.07 -12.09 14.86
C TYR A 67 2.46 -11.03 13.82
N CYS A 68 1.49 -10.22 13.36
CA CYS A 68 1.76 -9.20 12.37
C CYS A 68 2.77 -8.17 12.91
N GLN A 69 3.95 -8.08 12.27
CA GLN A 69 4.97 -7.07 12.61
C GLN A 69 4.49 -5.65 12.27
N ASN A 70 3.61 -5.53 11.28
CA ASN A 70 3.03 -4.28 10.81
C ASN A 70 1.62 -4.04 11.38
N TYR A 71 1.32 -4.50 12.58
CA TYR A 71 -0.03 -4.49 13.15
C TYR A 71 -0.67 -3.10 13.15
N GLU A 72 0.07 -2.06 13.58
CA GLU A 72 -0.44 -0.68 13.62
C GLU A 72 -0.93 -0.19 12.24
N ILE A 73 -0.20 -0.53 11.17
CA ILE A 73 -0.53 -0.05 9.82
C ILE A 73 -1.49 -0.99 9.08
N SER A 74 -1.48 -2.30 9.39
CA SER A 74 -2.35 -3.31 8.75
C SER A 74 -3.73 -3.44 9.40
N GLN A 75 -3.81 -3.36 10.74
CA GLN A 75 -5.06 -3.58 11.49
C GLN A 75 -5.61 -2.29 12.09
N GLU A 76 -4.76 -1.39 12.58
CA GLU A 76 -5.23 -0.10 13.14
C GLU A 76 -5.35 0.98 12.06
N GLY A 77 -4.91 0.69 10.82
CA GLY A 77 -5.06 1.59 9.69
C GLY A 77 -4.25 2.89 9.83
N LYS A 78 -3.17 2.88 10.61
CA LYS A 78 -2.26 4.02 10.79
C LYS A 78 -1.65 4.43 9.44
N GLY A 79 -1.59 5.74 9.20
CA GLY A 79 -1.11 6.34 7.96
C GLY A 79 -1.92 7.57 7.55
N PHE A 80 -1.59 8.13 6.39
CA PHE A 80 -2.17 9.35 5.83
C PHE A 80 -2.87 9.05 4.52
N GLU A 81 -4.06 9.61 4.35
CA GLU A 81 -4.72 9.58 3.04
C GLU A 81 -4.03 10.56 2.11
N ILE A 82 -3.80 10.12 0.88
CA ILE A 82 -3.15 10.92 -0.16
C ILE A 82 -3.92 10.81 -1.46
N SER A 83 -3.75 11.82 -2.31
CA SER A 83 -4.22 11.84 -3.68
C SER A 83 -3.36 10.97 -4.61
N ILE A 84 -3.86 10.71 -5.81
CA ILE A 84 -3.12 10.01 -6.86
C ILE A 84 -1.92 10.84 -7.31
N GLU A 85 -2.08 12.16 -7.39
CA GLU A 85 -1.05 13.12 -7.75
C GLU A 85 0.09 13.13 -6.73
N GLU A 86 -0.24 13.10 -5.44
CA GLU A 86 0.76 12.97 -4.37
C GLU A 86 1.50 11.63 -4.43
N LEU A 87 0.78 10.52 -4.66
CA LEU A 87 1.42 9.21 -4.81
C LEU A 87 2.40 9.21 -6.00
N ALA A 88 2.00 9.76 -7.15
CA ALA A 88 2.87 9.87 -8.32
C ALA A 88 4.10 10.74 -8.03
N LYS A 89 3.93 11.86 -7.33
CA LYS A 89 5.03 12.71 -6.90
C LYS A 89 6.00 11.96 -5.98
N ILE A 90 5.50 11.20 -5.00
CA ILE A 90 6.31 10.35 -4.11
C ILE A 90 7.14 9.35 -4.91
N MET A 91 6.54 8.69 -5.91
CA MET A 91 7.26 7.74 -6.77
C MET A 91 8.39 8.42 -7.55
N LEU A 92 8.14 9.60 -8.12
CA LEU A 92 9.16 10.40 -8.82
C LEU A 92 10.26 10.91 -7.89
N GLU A 93 9.92 11.29 -6.65
CA GLU A 93 10.90 11.67 -5.64
C GLU A 93 11.82 10.50 -5.28
N GLN A 94 11.28 9.28 -5.15
CA GLN A 94 12.09 8.08 -4.93
C GLN A 94 13.00 7.77 -6.14
N GLN A 95 12.51 7.95 -7.37
CA GLN A 95 13.34 7.85 -8.57
C GLN A 95 14.48 8.90 -8.55
N ASN A 96 14.19 10.15 -8.21
CA ASN A 96 15.20 11.22 -8.13
C ASN A 96 16.25 10.98 -7.04
N LYS A 97 15.89 10.25 -5.97
CA LYS A 97 16.84 9.76 -4.95
C LYS A 97 17.72 8.61 -5.46
N GLY A 98 17.52 8.14 -6.69
CA GLY A 98 18.30 7.09 -7.32
C GLY A 98 17.84 5.67 -6.98
N ALA A 99 16.64 5.51 -6.40
CA ALA A 99 16.08 4.21 -6.07
C ALA A 99 16.07 3.30 -7.30
N HIS A 100 16.44 2.02 -7.13
CA HIS A 100 16.54 1.10 -8.26
C HIS A 100 15.17 0.66 -8.78
N ASN A 101 14.18 0.63 -7.89
CA ASN A 101 12.79 0.32 -8.20
C ASN A 101 11.87 1.07 -7.22
N ILE A 102 10.57 1.04 -7.53
CA ILE A 102 9.51 1.40 -6.59
C ILE A 102 8.86 0.10 -6.10
N ASN A 103 8.78 -0.07 -4.79
CA ASN A 103 8.20 -1.25 -4.16
C ASN A 103 6.91 -0.88 -3.42
N LEU A 104 5.80 -1.45 -3.85
CA LEU A 104 4.47 -1.18 -3.32
C LEU A 104 4.10 -2.27 -2.32
N VAL A 105 4.19 -1.96 -1.03
CA VAL A 105 4.06 -2.95 0.03
C VAL A 105 2.70 -2.84 0.71
N THR A 106 1.94 -3.93 0.67
CA THR A 106 0.79 -4.12 1.56
C THR A 106 1.29 -4.80 2.85
N PRO A 107 0.98 -4.25 4.04
CA PRO A 107 1.59 -4.65 5.30
C PRO A 107 1.09 -5.96 5.92
#